data_AF-A0ABD0QWI0-F1
#
_entry.id   AF-A0ABD0QWI0-F1
#
_cell.length_a   1.000
_cell.length_b   1.000
_cell.length_c   1.000
_cell.angle_alpha   90.00
_cell.angle_beta   90.00
_cell.angle_gamma   90.00
#
_symmetry.space_group_name_H-M   'P 1'
#
loop_
_entity.id
_entity.type
_entity.pdbx_description
1 polymer ?
#
loop_
_entity_poly.entity_id
_entity_poly.type
_entity_poly.pdbx_seq_one_letter_code
_entity_poly.pdbx_strand_id
1 'polypeptide(L)' 'CWDRSLQEANKNSKTALKGCPFHLIDNCQWPQCNPTCPALIDQATQQEMTLLQVLASMGLDLQKLGLDVSSASM' A
#
# COMPACT_ATOMS: atom_id res chain seq x y z
N CYS A 1 3.31 -12.13 -14.09
CA CYS A 1 4.31 -11.22 -14.69
C CYS A 1 5.73 -11.57 -14.26
N TRP A 2 5.96 -11.70 -12.96
CA TRP A 2 7.26 -12.05 -12.38
C TRP A 2 7.89 -13.31 -12.99
N ASP A 3 7.20 -14.46 -12.97
CA ASP A 3 7.75 -15.72 -13.50
C ASP A 3 8.10 -15.66 -15.00
N ARG A 4 7.26 -14.95 -15.77
CA ARG A 4 7.51 -14.73 -17.20
C ARG A 4 8.78 -13.91 -17.44
N SER A 5 9.06 -12.93 -16.57
CA SER A 5 10.31 -12.15 -16.63
C SER A 5 11.53 -13.03 -16.39
N LEU A 6 11.44 -13.99 -15.47
CA LEU A 6 12.55 -14.91 -15.16
C LEU A 6 12.84 -15.88 -16.32
N GLN A 7 11.80 -16.37 -17.01
CA GLN A 7 11.95 -17.26 -18.16
C GLN A 7 12.56 -16.55 -19.38
N GLU A 8 12.15 -15.31 -19.65
CA GLU A 8 12.69 -14.52 -20.77
C GLU A 8 14.12 -14.02 -20.49
N ALA A 9 14.44 -13.66 -19.24
CA ALA A 9 15.80 -13.35 -18.84
C ALA A 9 16.78 -14.52 -19.11
N ASN A 10 16.33 -15.76 -18.86
CA ASN A 10 17.11 -16.97 -19.16
C ASN A 10 17.26 -17.23 -20.67
N LYS A 11 16.35 -16.73 -21.51
CA LYS A 11 16.41 -16.88 -22.97
C LYS A 11 17.25 -15.80 -23.67
N ASN A 12 17.91 -14.92 -22.91
CA ASN A 12 18.70 -13.79 -23.43
C ASN A 12 17.91 -12.86 -24.38
N SER A 13 16.57 -12.87 -24.29
CA SER A 13 15.67 -12.01 -25.04
C SER A 13 15.59 -10.65 -24.34
N LYS A 14 16.33 -9.66 -24.86
CA LYS A 14 16.39 -8.28 -24.29
C LYS A 14 15.10 -7.47 -24.42
N THR A 15 14.03 -8.05 -24.95
CA THR A 15 12.74 -7.40 -25.08
C THR A 15 12.03 -7.39 -23.73
N ALA A 16 12.03 -6.24 -23.06
CA ALA A 16 11.18 -5.98 -21.92
C ALA A 16 9.75 -6.42 -22.24
N LEU A 17 9.17 -7.25 -21.38
CA LEU A 17 7.83 -7.81 -21.54
C LEU A 17 6.80 -6.68 -21.63
N LYS A 18 6.48 -6.25 -22.86
CA LYS A 18 5.42 -5.26 -23.13
C LYS A 18 4.12 -5.79 -22.53
N GLY A 19 3.53 -5.02 -21.61
CA GLY A 19 2.21 -5.30 -21.03
C GLY A 19 2.17 -6.12 -19.72
N CYS A 20 3.27 -6.28 -18.98
CA CYS A 20 3.24 -6.95 -17.67
C CYS A 20 4.29 -6.36 -16.72
N PRO A 21 4.03 -5.19 -16.11
CA PRO A 21 4.93 -4.63 -15.11
C PRO A 21 5.05 -5.59 -13.92
N PHE A 22 6.27 -5.77 -13.44
CA PHE A 22 6.57 -6.65 -12.30
C PHE A 22 7.29 -5.92 -11.16
N HIS A 23 7.76 -4.70 -11.40
CA HIS A 23 8.26 -3.80 -10.38
C HIS A 23 7.14 -2.80 -10.02
N LEU A 24 6.26 -3.23 -9.12
CA LEU A 24 5.12 -2.44 -8.66
C LEU A 24 5.45 -1.91 -7.27
N ILE A 25 5.71 -0.60 -7.19
CA ILE A 25 5.96 0.11 -5.94
C ILE A 25 5.02 1.30 -5.91
N ASP A 26 4.28 1.46 -4.81
CA ASP A 26 3.47 2.65 -4.59
C ASP A 26 4.37 3.81 -4.15
N ASN A 27 4.25 4.96 -4.83
CA ASN A 27 5.08 6.14 -4.60
C ASN A 27 4.46 7.14 -3.59
N CYS A 28 3.52 6.69 -2.77
CA CYS A 28 2.83 7.56 -1.81
C CYS A 28 3.55 7.57 -0.46
N GLN A 29 3.38 8.67 0.27
CA GLN A 29 4.02 8.89 1.58
C GLN A 29 3.10 8.53 2.75
N TRP A 30 1.80 8.34 2.47
CA TRP A 30 0.79 8.08 3.49
C TRP A 30 0.37 6.61 3.53
N PRO A 31 0.09 6.04 4.72
CA PRO A 31 -0.49 4.71 4.82
C PRO A 31 -1.89 4.68 4.21
N GLN A 32 -2.33 3.54 3.68
CA GLN A 32 -3.66 3.38 3.05
C GLN A 32 -3.95 4.39 1.91
N CYS A 33 -2.92 4.99 1.31
CA CYS A 33 -3.08 5.90 0.17
C CYS A 33 -3.71 5.21 -1.05
N ASN A 34 -3.51 3.89 -1.18
CA ASN A 34 -3.86 3.13 -2.35
C ASN A 34 -5.29 2.60 -2.17
N PRO A 35 -6.23 2.96 -3.05
CA PRO A 35 -7.64 2.58 -2.90
C PRO A 35 -7.88 1.08 -3.07
N THR A 36 -6.88 0.31 -3.53
CA THR A 36 -6.96 -1.15 -3.61
C THR A 36 -6.55 -1.84 -2.31
N CYS A 37 -6.03 -1.11 -1.33
CA CYS A 37 -5.71 -1.67 -0.03
C CYS A 37 -6.98 -2.16 0.68
N PRO A 38 -6.91 -3.30 1.40
CA PRO A 38 -8.03 -3.77 2.19
C PRO A 38 -8.31 -2.81 3.35
N ALA A 39 -9.58 -2.74 3.75
CA ALA A 39 -10.01 -2.00 4.92
C ALA A 39 -9.25 -2.48 6.16
N LEU A 40 -8.93 -1.54 7.05
CA LEU A 40 -8.31 -1.86 8.33
C LEU A 40 -9.39 -2.38 9.27
N ILE A 41 -9.12 -3.46 9.98
CA ILE A 41 -10.12 -4.14 10.80
C ILE A 41 -9.54 -4.37 12.20
N ASP A 42 -10.35 -4.12 13.23
CA ASP A 42 -10.01 -4.55 14.59
C ASP A 42 -10.10 -6.07 14.71
N GLN A 43 -9.06 -6.71 15.23
CA GLN A 43 -9.01 -8.16 15.36
C GLN A 43 -10.01 -8.68 16.41
N ALA A 44 -10.28 -7.89 17.45
CA ALA A 44 -11.17 -8.29 18.55
C ALA A 44 -12.65 -8.21 18.15
N THR A 45 -13.05 -7.12 17.50
CA THR A 45 -14.46 -6.87 17.13
C THR A 45 -14.80 -7.18 15.68
N GLN A 46 -13.80 -7.43 14.82
CA GLN A 46 -13.96 -7.56 13.36
C GLN A 46 -14.59 -6.32 12.71
N GLN A 47 -14.48 -5.16 13.35
CA GLN A 47 -15.08 -3.94 12.88
C GLN A 47 -14.07 -3.11 12.08
N GLU A 48 -14.53 -2.47 11.00
CA GLU A 48 -13.68 -1.57 10.22
C GLU A 48 -13.22 -0.39 11.06
N MET A 49 -11.92 -0.10 10.97
CA MET A 49 -11.27 0.99 11.66
C MET A 49 -10.68 1.98 10.66
N THR A 50 -10.65 3.25 11.06
CA THR A 50 -9.92 4.26 10.31
C THR A 50 -8.41 4.07 10.51
N LEU A 51 -7.61 4.61 9.58
CA LEU A 51 -6.15 4.64 9.73
C LEU A 51 -5.73 5.29 11.04
N LEU A 52 -6.39 6.39 11.42
CA LEU A 52 -6.14 7.11 12.67
C LEU A 52 -6.36 6.22 13.90
N GLN A 53 -7.44 5.42 13.92
CA GLN A 53 -7.71 4.49 15.03
C GLN A 53 -6.65 3.39 15.15
N VAL A 54 -6.18 2.84 14.03
CA VAL A 54 -5.09 1.84 14.06
C VAL A 54 -3.80 2.46 14.55
N LEU A 55 -3.43 3.64 14.05
CA LEU A 55 -2.20 4.31 14.49
C LEU A 55 -2.28 4.68 15.98
N ALA A 56 -3.43 5.14 16.46
CA ALA A 56 -3.66 5.42 17.87
C ALA A 56 -3.58 4.14 18.74
N SER A 57 -4.14 3.01 18.29
CA SER A 57 -4.08 1.74 19.03
C SER A 57 -2.66 1.17 19.11
N MET A 58 -1.79 1.51 18.17
CA MET A 58 -0.36 1.20 18.19
C MET A 58 0.46 2.16 19.09
N GLY A 59 -0.18 3.17 19.69
CA GLY A 59 0.46 4.15 20.58
C GLY A 59 1.20 5.27 19.84
N LEU A 60 0.88 5.52 18.57
CA LEU A 60 1.47 6.62 17.81
C LEU A 60 0.78 7.96 18.13
N ASP A 61 1.59 9.00 18.30
CA ASP A 61 1.11 10.37 18.46
C ASP A 61 0.75 10.96 17.09
N LEU A 62 -0.55 10.97 16.79
CA LEU A 62 -1.10 11.43 15.51
C LEU A 62 -0.77 12.89 15.21
N GLN A 63 -0.63 13.74 16.23
CA GLN A 63 -0.27 15.14 16.06
C GLN A 63 1.18 15.28 15.59
N LYS A 64 2.04 14.38 16.04
CA LYS A 64 3.46 14.34 15.65
C LYS A 64 3.67 13.81 14.24
N LEU A 65 2.71 13.08 13.71
CA LEU A 65 2.69 12.57 12.34
C LEU A 65 2.08 13.57 11.35
N GLY A 66 1.60 14.73 11.80
CA GLY A 66 0.93 15.70 10.92
C GLY A 66 -0.35 15.16 10.30
N LEU A 67 -0.93 14.12 10.90
CA LEU A 67 -2.23 13.57 10.52
C LEU A 67 -3.29 14.40 11.25
N ASP A 68 -3.55 15.60 10.75
CA ASP A 68 -4.67 16.40 11.22
C ASP A 68 -5.97 15.87 10.64
N VAL A 69 -7.02 15.83 11.46
CA VAL A 69 -8.38 15.41 11.06
C VAL A 69 -8.97 16.25 9.92
N SER A 70 -8.31 17.33 9.50
CA SER A 70 -8.76 18.24 8.45
C SER A 70 -8.23 17.91 7.05
N SER A 71 -7.27 16.98 6.87
CA SER A 71 -6.73 16.65 5.54
C SER A 71 -7.38 15.43 4.86
N ALA A 72 -8.38 14.79 5.47
CA ALA A 72 -9.10 13.64 4.89
C ALA A 72 -10.23 14.04 3.92
N SER A 73 -10.23 15.26 3.40
CA SER A 73 -11.22 15.75 2.42
C SER A 73 -10.53 16.59 1.36
N MET A 74 -9.96 15.93 0.34
CA MET A 74 -9.86 16.44 -1.04
C MET A 74 -9.48 15.31 -1.99
#